data_AF-A0A9Q0XFQ4-F1
#
_entry.id   AF-A0A9Q0XFQ4-F1
#
_cell.length_a   1.000
_cell.length_b   1.000
_cell.length_c   1.000
_cell.angle_alpha   90.00
_cell.angle_beta   90.00
_cell.angle_gamma   90.00
#
_symmetry.space_group_name_H-M   'P 1'
#
loop_
_entity.id
_entity.type
_entity.pdbx_description
1 polymer ?
#
loop_
_entity_poly.entity_id
_entity_poly.type
_entity_poly.pdbx_seq_one_letter_code
_entity_poly.pdbx_strand_id
1 'polypeptide(L)'
;AKDLPTFKDNDFLNEGQKLHVGEESKKNFLEKLKRDVEFLAQLKIMDYSLLVGIHDVDRAEQEEMEVEDRAEDEECENDGLGGNPVGSYGTPPDSPGNLLNFPRFFGPGEFDPSVDVYAMKSHESAPKREVYFMAIIDILTPYDTKKKAAHAAKTVKHGAGAEISTVNPEQYSKRFNEFMSNILT
;
A
#
# COMPACT_ATOMS: atom_id res chain seq x y z
N ALA A 1 12.89 11.38 -13.36
CA ALA A 1 12.18 11.09 -12.09
C ALA A 1 11.98 9.57 -12.02
N LYS A 2 11.65 8.98 -10.86
CA LYS A 2 11.24 7.57 -10.82
C LYS A 2 9.81 7.44 -11.33
N ASP A 3 9.50 6.37 -12.05
CA ASP A 3 8.15 6.13 -12.61
C ASP A 3 7.11 5.85 -11.50
N LEU A 4 7.54 5.28 -10.38
CA LEU A 4 6.73 5.06 -9.18
C LEU A 4 7.42 5.70 -7.95
N PRO A 5 7.15 6.99 -7.66
CA PRO A 5 7.67 7.65 -6.47
C PRO A 5 6.95 7.19 -5.19
N THR A 6 7.65 7.19 -4.06
CA THR A 6 7.06 6.97 -2.73
C THR A 6 6.71 8.32 -2.12
N PHE A 7 5.42 8.64 -2.10
CA PHE A 7 4.89 9.84 -1.46
C PHE A 7 4.87 9.74 0.07
N LYS A 8 4.81 10.88 0.74
CA LYS A 8 4.75 10.99 2.21
C LYS A 8 3.46 11.70 2.64
N ASP A 9 3.31 11.89 3.95
CA ASP A 9 2.12 12.44 4.58
C ASP A 9 1.71 13.80 4.01
N ASN A 10 2.67 14.70 3.79
CA ASN A 10 2.39 16.03 3.23
C ASN A 10 1.92 15.97 1.78
N ASP A 11 2.51 15.07 0.98
CA ASP A 11 2.12 14.89 -0.42
C ASP A 11 0.69 14.36 -0.48
N PHE A 12 0.39 13.34 0.34
CA PHE A 12 -0.95 12.75 0.47
C PHE A 12 -2.02 13.79 0.85
N LEU A 13 -1.71 14.69 1.79
CA LEU A 13 -2.63 15.75 2.20
C LEU A 13 -2.77 16.86 1.14
N ASN A 14 -1.68 17.26 0.48
CA ASN A 14 -1.68 18.33 -0.51
C ASN A 14 -2.42 17.92 -1.79
N GLU A 15 -2.32 16.65 -2.18
CA GLU A 15 -3.05 16.09 -3.32
C GLU A 15 -4.52 15.82 -3.00
N GLY A 16 -4.92 15.93 -1.72
CA GLY A 16 -6.28 15.65 -1.29
C GLY A 16 -6.67 14.18 -1.43
N GLN A 17 -5.69 13.27 -1.49
CA GLN A 17 -5.92 11.84 -1.63
C GLN A 17 -6.73 11.33 -0.44
N LYS A 18 -7.68 10.43 -0.73
CA LYS A 18 -8.48 9.72 0.28
C LYS A 18 -8.53 8.23 -0.07
N LEU A 19 -8.72 7.40 0.95
CA LEU A 19 -8.92 5.97 0.79
C LEU A 19 -10.40 5.67 1.02
N HIS A 20 -11.12 5.39 -0.06
CA HIS A 20 -12.58 5.22 -0.04
C HIS A 20 -12.91 3.78 0.31
N VAL A 21 -13.23 3.49 1.57
CA VAL A 21 -13.44 2.12 2.05
C VAL A 21 -14.80 1.99 2.72
N GLY A 22 -15.42 0.81 2.65
CA GLY A 22 -16.70 0.57 3.31
C GLY A 22 -16.60 0.75 4.83
N GLU A 23 -17.67 1.22 5.47
CA GLU A 23 -17.69 1.54 6.92
C GLU A 23 -17.28 0.35 7.80
N GLU A 24 -17.74 -0.86 7.45
CA GLU A 24 -17.37 -2.09 8.15
C GLU A 24 -15.87 -2.39 8.03
N SER A 25 -15.34 -2.36 6.80
CA SER A 25 -13.93 -2.60 6.51
C SER A 25 -13.03 -1.56 7.17
N LYS A 26 -13.43 -0.30 7.14
CA LYS A 26 -12.77 0.82 7.84
C LYS A 26 -12.69 0.57 9.34
N LYS A 27 -13.82 0.23 9.97
CA LYS A 27 -13.88 -0.06 11.40
C LYS A 27 -12.97 -1.23 11.76
N ASN A 28 -13.08 -2.33 11.03
CA ASN A 28 -12.27 -3.53 11.25
C ASN A 28 -10.77 -3.25 11.08
N PHE A 29 -10.39 -2.46 10.07
CA PHE A 29 -9.01 -2.06 9.83
C PHE A 29 -8.48 -1.15 10.94
N LEU A 30 -9.21 -0.11 11.33
CA LEU A 30 -8.79 0.81 12.40
C LEU A 30 -8.70 0.10 13.75
N GLU A 31 -9.57 -0.86 14.05
CA GLU A 31 -9.49 -1.67 15.27
C GLU A 31 -8.24 -2.56 15.28
N LYS A 32 -7.90 -3.21 14.16
CA LYS A 32 -6.66 -3.98 14.03
C LYS A 32 -5.44 -3.08 14.19
N LEU A 33 -5.41 -1.99 13.44
CA LEU A 33 -4.31 -1.02 13.46
C LEU A 33 -4.08 -0.46 14.87
N LYS A 34 -5.15 -0.14 15.59
CA LYS A 34 -5.06 0.33 16.98
C LYS A 34 -4.38 -0.70 17.89
N ARG A 35 -4.75 -1.98 17.79
CA ARG A 35 -4.12 -3.05 18.60
C ARG A 35 -2.64 -3.22 18.25
N ASP A 36 -2.29 -3.21 16.97
CA ASP A 36 -0.91 -3.34 16.50
C ASP A 36 -0.06 -2.17 17.02
N VAL A 37 -0.58 -0.95 16.91
CA VAL A 37 0.06 0.27 17.36
C VAL A 37 0.18 0.35 18.89
N GLU A 38 -0.82 -0.16 19.64
CA GLU A 38 -0.72 -0.31 21.09
C GLU A 38 0.39 -1.29 21.48
N PHE A 39 0.52 -2.41 20.76
CA PHE A 39 1.60 -3.37 20.95
C PHE A 39 2.99 -2.75 20.66
N LEU A 40 3.13 -2.02 19.55
CA LEU A 40 4.39 -1.31 19.23
C LEU A 40 4.75 -0.28 20.31
N ALA A 41 3.77 0.46 20.83
CA ALA A 41 3.98 1.41 21.90
C ALA A 41 4.45 0.74 23.20
N GLN A 42 3.91 -0.44 23.55
CA GLN A 42 4.36 -1.23 24.70
C GLN A 42 5.82 -1.68 24.56
N LEU A 43 6.23 -2.07 23.35
CA LEU A 43 7.61 -2.39 23.01
C LEU A 43 8.52 -1.16 22.89
N LYS A 44 7.97 0.05 23.08
CA LYS A 44 8.67 1.31 22.89
C LYS A 44 9.25 1.46 21.49
N ILE A 45 8.59 0.90 20.48
CA ILE A 45 8.94 1.09 19.07
C ILE A 45 8.30 2.40 18.60
N MET A 46 9.06 3.19 17.85
CA MET A 46 8.60 4.44 17.24
C MET A 46 9.14 4.57 15.82
N ASP A 47 8.72 5.62 15.11
CA ASP A 47 9.16 5.92 13.74
C ASP A 47 8.75 4.84 12.70
N TYR A 48 7.70 4.07 12.99
CA TYR A 48 7.09 3.13 12.05
C TYR A 48 6.14 3.85 11.09
N SER A 49 6.02 3.36 9.86
CA SER A 49 5.14 3.95 8.85
C SER A 49 4.05 2.98 8.43
N LEU A 50 2.94 3.49 7.91
CA LEU A 50 2.01 2.66 7.14
C LEU A 50 2.39 2.76 5.67
N LEU A 51 2.77 1.64 5.06
CA LEU A 51 2.90 1.55 3.62
C LEU A 51 1.51 1.38 3.03
N VAL A 52 1.16 2.23 2.05
CA VAL A 52 -0.10 2.17 1.32
C VAL A 52 0.22 2.05 -0.17
N GLY A 53 -0.13 0.91 -0.76
CA GLY A 53 -0.17 0.71 -2.21
C GLY A 53 -1.58 0.93 -2.72
N ILE A 54 -1.74 1.70 -3.79
CA ILE A 54 -3.03 1.95 -4.44
C ILE A 54 -2.96 1.37 -5.85
N HIS A 55 -3.78 0.38 -6.13
CA HIS A 55 -3.94 -0.21 -7.45
C HIS A 55 -5.23 0.31 -8.09
N ASP A 56 -5.11 1.13 -9.13
CA ASP A 56 -6.22 1.63 -9.94
C ASP A 56 -6.60 0.53 -10.96
N VAL A 57 -7.77 -0.08 -10.76
CA VAL A 57 -8.22 -1.24 -11.54
C VAL A 57 -8.50 -0.85 -12.99
N ASP A 58 -9.14 0.31 -13.19
CA ASP A 58 -9.53 0.78 -14.52
C ASP A 58 -8.28 1.13 -15.35
N ARG A 59 -7.28 1.76 -14.73
CA ARG A 59 -6.00 2.04 -15.40
C ARG A 59 -5.26 0.76 -15.76
N ALA A 60 -5.23 -0.22 -14.85
CA ALA A 60 -4.55 -1.48 -15.11
C ALA A 60 -5.18 -2.27 -16.27
N GLU A 61 -6.52 -2.32 -16.34
CA GLU A 61 -7.23 -2.95 -17.47
C GLU A 61 -6.86 -2.27 -18.81
N GLN A 62 -6.78 -0.94 -18.83
CA GLN A 62 -6.46 -0.19 -20.04
C GLN A 62 -5.00 -0.40 -20.49
N GLU A 63 -4.06 -0.39 -19.54
CA GLU A 63 -2.64 -0.70 -19.81
C GLU A 63 -2.46 -2.12 -20.37
N GLU A 64 -3.25 -3.09 -19.90
CA GLU A 64 -3.22 -4.47 -20.41
C GLU A 64 -3.73 -4.56 -21.85
N MET A 65 -4.84 -3.88 -22.18
CA MET A 65 -5.37 -3.84 -23.55
C MET A 65 -4.38 -3.19 -24.53
N GLU A 66 -3.71 -2.11 -24.13
CA GLU A 66 -2.69 -1.45 -24.98
C GLU A 66 -1.47 -2.33 -25.25
N VAL A 67 -1.12 -3.22 -24.32
CA VAL A 67 -0.03 -4.20 -24.50
C VAL A 67 -0.46 -5.32 -25.43
N GLU A 68 -1.71 -5.79 -25.32
CA GLU A 68 -2.29 -6.78 -26.23
C GLU A 68 -2.34 -6.24 -27.68
N ASP A 69 -2.89 -5.03 -27.89
CA ASP A 69 -2.97 -4.39 -29.21
C ASP A 69 -1.58 -4.22 -29.87
N ARG A 70 -0.56 -3.84 -29.08
CA ARG A 70 0.83 -3.73 -29.57
C ARG A 70 1.44 -5.07 -29.94
N ALA A 71 1.10 -6.13 -29.23
CA ALA A 71 1.54 -7.47 -29.58
C ALA A 71 0.90 -7.95 -30.87
N GLU A 72 -0.39 -7.65 -31.09
CA GLU A 72 -1.11 -7.95 -32.34
C GLU A 72 -0.56 -7.18 -33.55
N ASP A 73 -0.17 -5.90 -33.37
CA ASP A 73 0.45 -5.09 -34.42
C ASP A 73 1.84 -5.63 -34.85
N GLU A 74 2.62 -6.21 -33.93
CA GLU A 74 3.90 -6.86 -34.27
C GLU A 74 3.72 -8.26 -34.90
N GLU A 75 2.57 -8.91 -34.74
CA GLU A 75 2.23 -10.16 -35.44
C GLU A 75 1.84 -9.94 -36.91
N CYS A 76 1.44 -8.73 -37.31
CA CYS A 76 1.04 -8.40 -38.68
C CYS A 76 2.22 -8.32 -39.69
N GLU A 77 3.47 -8.39 -39.23
CA GLU A 77 4.67 -8.49 -40.11
C GLU A 77 5.10 -9.94 -40.39
N ASN A 78 4.40 -10.96 -39.88
CA ASN A 78 4.76 -12.37 -40.08
C ASN A 78 3.64 -13.16 -40.80
N ASP A 79 3.72 -13.16 -42.14
CA ASP A 79 2.84 -13.92 -43.04
C ASP A 79 2.77 -15.42 -42.69
N GLY A 80 1.62 -15.94 -42.24
CA GLY A 80 1.53 -17.39 -41.97
C GLY A 80 0.26 -18.04 -41.42
N LEU A 81 -0.91 -17.78 -42.02
CA LEU A 81 -2.06 -18.71 -42.14
C LEU A 81 -2.57 -19.50 -40.88
N GLY A 82 -3.61 -18.97 -40.23
CA GLY A 82 -4.88 -19.70 -39.98
C GLY A 82 -5.10 -20.49 -38.67
N GLY A 83 -5.79 -19.87 -37.71
CA GLY A 83 -7.04 -20.41 -37.12
C GLY A 83 -7.02 -21.14 -35.77
N ASN A 84 -7.00 -20.40 -34.64
CA ASN A 84 -7.90 -20.56 -33.46
C ASN A 84 -7.54 -19.52 -32.35
N PRO A 85 -8.50 -18.99 -31.56
CA PRO A 85 -8.24 -17.89 -30.64
C PRO A 85 -8.00 -18.40 -29.21
N VAL A 86 -6.78 -18.83 -28.89
CA VAL A 86 -6.28 -18.84 -27.50
C VAL A 86 -4.77 -18.64 -27.57
N GLY A 87 -4.33 -17.38 -27.52
CA GLY A 87 -2.93 -16.97 -27.59
C GLY A 87 -2.12 -17.52 -26.43
N SER A 88 -1.54 -18.69 -26.62
CA SER A 88 -0.45 -19.23 -25.83
C SER A 88 0.62 -19.67 -26.82
N TYR A 89 1.52 -18.77 -27.20
CA TYR A 89 2.66 -19.14 -28.06
C TYR A 89 3.94 -18.50 -27.53
N GLY A 90 4.95 -19.33 -27.21
CA GLY A 90 6.33 -18.82 -27.12
C GLY A 90 7.36 -19.60 -26.30
N THR A 91 6.98 -20.50 -25.38
CA THR A 91 7.98 -21.29 -24.64
C THR A 91 8.27 -22.62 -25.36
N PRO A 92 9.55 -23.06 -25.48
CA PRO A 92 9.89 -24.43 -25.84
C PRO A 92 9.07 -25.44 -25.02
N PRO A 93 8.73 -26.64 -25.54
CA PRO A 93 7.87 -27.60 -24.84
C PRO A 93 8.38 -28.02 -23.44
N ASP A 94 9.67 -27.78 -23.14
CA ASP A 94 10.31 -28.08 -21.85
C ASP A 94 10.58 -26.85 -20.97
N SER A 95 10.17 -25.65 -21.38
CA SER A 95 10.28 -24.46 -20.55
C SER A 95 9.12 -24.42 -19.56
N PRO A 96 9.35 -24.45 -18.23
CA PRO A 96 8.29 -24.16 -17.29
C PRO A 96 7.81 -22.75 -17.59
N GLY A 97 6.59 -22.64 -18.11
CA GLY A 97 5.93 -21.35 -18.36
C GLY A 97 6.08 -20.47 -17.13
N ASN A 98 6.28 -19.17 -17.35
CA ASN A 98 6.40 -18.20 -16.28
C ASN A 98 5.22 -18.38 -15.32
N LEU A 99 5.46 -18.99 -14.15
CA LEU A 99 4.42 -19.35 -13.17
C LEU A 99 3.74 -18.12 -12.55
N LEU A 100 4.16 -16.93 -12.95
CA LEU A 100 3.55 -15.66 -12.57
C LEU A 100 2.50 -15.18 -13.59
N ASN A 101 2.39 -15.81 -14.76
CA ASN A 101 1.30 -15.58 -15.71
C ASN A 101 0.19 -16.62 -15.47
N PHE A 102 -0.35 -16.65 -14.25
CA PHE A 102 -1.63 -17.30 -14.03
C PHE A 102 -2.63 -16.63 -14.97
N PRO A 103 -3.33 -17.36 -15.86
CA PRO A 103 -4.50 -16.79 -16.52
C PRO A 103 -5.40 -16.33 -15.39
N ARG A 104 -5.73 -15.05 -15.35
CA ARG A 104 -6.52 -14.40 -14.30
C ARG A 104 -7.72 -15.28 -13.92
N PHE A 105 -7.57 -16.09 -12.87
CA PHE A 105 -8.68 -16.84 -12.26
C PHE A 105 -9.69 -15.88 -11.61
N PHE A 106 -9.28 -14.63 -11.46
CA PHE A 106 -9.94 -13.56 -10.74
C PHE A 106 -10.11 -12.38 -11.71
N GLY A 107 -11.31 -11.80 -11.75
CA GLY A 107 -11.58 -10.64 -12.59
C GLY A 107 -10.71 -9.43 -12.22
N PRO A 108 -10.73 -8.35 -13.02
CA PRO A 108 -10.00 -7.14 -12.69
C PRO A 108 -10.35 -6.59 -11.30
N GLY A 109 -9.33 -6.29 -10.49
CA GLY A 109 -9.50 -5.85 -9.11
C GLY A 109 -9.93 -6.94 -8.13
N GLU A 110 -9.97 -8.21 -8.56
CA GLU A 110 -10.08 -9.35 -7.67
C GLU A 110 -8.71 -9.85 -7.23
N PHE A 111 -8.63 -10.31 -5.99
CA PHE A 111 -7.42 -10.81 -5.35
C PHE A 111 -7.79 -11.98 -4.44
N ASP A 112 -6.83 -12.86 -4.18
CA ASP A 112 -7.03 -13.97 -3.23
C ASP A 112 -6.74 -13.47 -1.81
N PRO A 113 -7.73 -13.38 -0.90
CA PRO A 113 -7.50 -12.88 0.46
C PRO A 113 -6.54 -13.74 1.29
N SER A 114 -6.25 -14.98 0.87
CA SER A 114 -5.28 -15.85 1.53
C SER A 114 -3.83 -15.55 1.14
N VAL A 115 -3.63 -14.96 -0.04
CA VAL A 115 -2.31 -14.52 -0.55
C VAL A 115 -2.13 -13.04 -0.26
N ASP A 116 -3.09 -12.23 -0.69
CA ASP A 116 -3.10 -10.77 -0.57
C ASP A 116 -3.78 -10.34 0.74
N VAL A 117 -3.23 -10.81 1.86
CA VAL A 117 -3.80 -10.63 3.21
C VAL A 117 -3.95 -9.17 3.66
N TYR A 118 -3.24 -8.26 2.99
CA TYR A 118 -3.24 -6.81 3.26
C TYR A 118 -4.13 -6.02 2.31
N ALA A 119 -4.76 -6.69 1.34
CA ALA A 119 -5.59 -6.05 0.34
C ALA A 119 -6.99 -5.72 0.87
N MET A 120 -7.50 -4.56 0.46
CA MET A 120 -8.84 -4.09 0.76
C MET A 120 -9.40 -3.35 -0.44
N LYS A 121 -10.60 -3.74 -0.89
CA LYS A 121 -11.28 -3.09 -2.01
C LYS A 121 -11.83 -1.72 -1.61
N SER A 122 -11.86 -0.80 -2.55
CA SER A 122 -12.60 0.44 -2.40
C SER A 122 -14.10 0.19 -2.29
N HIS A 123 -14.80 1.13 -1.67
CA HIS A 123 -16.26 1.10 -1.59
C HIS A 123 -16.90 1.30 -2.97
N GLU A 124 -18.09 0.76 -3.22
CA GLU A 124 -18.79 0.90 -4.51
C GLU A 124 -19.10 2.36 -4.87
N SER A 125 -19.22 3.24 -3.87
CA SER A 125 -19.41 4.68 -4.08
C SER A 125 -18.11 5.47 -4.29
N ALA A 126 -16.95 4.79 -4.35
CA ALA A 126 -15.68 5.43 -4.62
C ALA A 126 -15.68 6.01 -6.04
N PRO A 127 -15.00 7.14 -6.29
CA PRO A 127 -14.87 7.71 -7.62
C PRO A 127 -14.09 6.80 -8.59
N LYS A 128 -13.28 5.89 -8.05
CA LYS A 128 -12.45 4.95 -8.80
C LYS A 128 -12.53 3.55 -8.19
N ARG A 129 -12.44 2.53 -9.03
CA ARG A 129 -12.27 1.14 -8.58
C ARG A 129 -10.80 0.94 -8.20
N GLU A 130 -10.54 0.83 -6.91
CA GLU A 130 -9.19 0.75 -6.37
C GLU A 130 -9.05 -0.44 -5.41
N VAL A 131 -7.86 -1.03 -5.38
CA VAL A 131 -7.46 -1.99 -4.35
C VAL A 131 -6.32 -1.39 -3.52
N TYR A 132 -6.53 -1.31 -2.21
CA TYR A 132 -5.57 -0.77 -1.25
C TYR A 132 -4.79 -1.90 -0.59
N PHE A 133 -3.46 -1.84 -0.63
CA PHE A 133 -2.57 -2.75 0.08
C PHE A 133 -1.92 -2.01 1.24
N MET A 134 -2.20 -2.40 2.48
CA MET A 134 -1.77 -1.62 3.65
C MET A 134 -1.12 -2.46 4.74
N ALA A 135 0.08 -2.06 5.17
CA ALA A 135 0.81 -2.72 6.24
C ALA A 135 1.71 -1.75 7.01
N ILE A 136 1.90 -2.00 8.32
CA ILE A 136 2.90 -1.28 9.12
C ILE A 136 4.29 -1.81 8.75
N ILE A 137 5.23 -0.91 8.51
CA ILE A 137 6.64 -1.21 8.20
C ILE A 137 7.60 -0.52 9.19
N ASP A 138 8.89 -0.86 9.10
CA ASP A 138 9.97 -0.26 9.89
C ASP A 138 9.84 -0.39 11.42
N ILE A 139 9.30 -1.51 11.90
CA ILE A 139 9.02 -1.77 13.32
C ILE A 139 10.26 -2.13 14.17
N LEU A 140 11.46 -2.21 13.58
CA LEU A 140 12.67 -2.64 14.29
C LEU A 140 13.51 -1.46 14.83
N THR A 141 12.88 -0.31 15.04
CA THR A 141 13.52 0.88 15.61
C THR A 141 13.06 1.06 17.07
N PRO A 142 13.64 0.31 18.03
CA PRO A 142 13.30 0.49 19.44
C PRO A 142 13.78 1.87 19.91
N TYR A 143 12.96 2.52 20.72
CA TYR A 143 13.30 3.77 21.38
C TYR A 143 14.37 3.52 22.44
N ASP A 144 15.63 3.61 22.02
CA ASP A 144 16.75 3.36 22.91
C ASP A 144 16.88 4.50 23.95
N THR A 145 17.14 4.10 25.19
CA THR A 145 17.16 4.96 26.39
C THR A 145 18.15 6.15 26.30
N LYS A 146 19.05 6.16 25.31
CA LYS A 146 19.88 7.31 24.92
C LYS A 146 19.06 8.55 24.55
N LYS A 147 17.87 8.40 23.96
CA LYS A 147 16.97 9.53 23.65
C LYS A 147 16.23 10.05 24.89
N LYS A 148 16.03 9.23 25.93
CA LYS A 148 15.47 9.65 27.23
C LYS A 148 16.39 10.65 27.95
N ALA A 149 17.70 10.43 27.89
CA ALA A 149 18.69 11.37 28.41
C ALA A 149 18.71 12.68 27.60
N ALA A 150 18.58 12.61 26.27
CA ALA A 150 18.48 13.79 25.41
C ALA A 150 17.19 14.59 25.66
N HIS A 151 16.05 13.92 25.85
CA HIS A 151 14.78 14.54 26.22
C HIS A 151 14.86 15.21 27.59
N ALA A 152 15.34 14.49 28.62
CA ALA A 152 15.52 15.03 29.96
C ALA A 152 16.44 16.26 29.96
N ALA A 153 17.58 16.20 29.24
CA ALA A 153 18.49 17.32 29.12
C ALA A 153 17.88 18.53 28.37
N LYS A 154 17.06 18.30 27.33
CA LYS A 154 16.38 19.37 26.59
C LYS A 154 15.25 20.03 27.39
N THR A 155 14.45 19.26 28.13
CA THR A 155 13.39 19.80 29.02
C THR A 155 13.98 20.69 30.11
N VAL A 156 15.14 20.32 30.66
CA VAL A 156 15.82 21.10 31.71
C VAL A 156 16.45 22.38 31.15
N LYS A 157 16.92 22.38 29.88
CA LYS A 157 17.52 23.57 29.24
C LYS A 157 16.53 24.55 28.61
N HIS A 158 15.39 24.10 28.08
CA HIS A 158 14.49 24.93 27.26
C HIS A 158 13.08 25.10 27.85
N GLY A 159 12.82 24.60 29.05
CA GLY A 159 11.51 24.64 29.69
C GLY A 159 10.53 23.61 29.11
N ALA A 160 9.48 23.30 29.86
CA ALA A 160 8.51 22.23 29.60
C ALA A 160 7.65 22.41 28.32
N GLY A 161 7.86 23.50 27.56
CA GLY A 161 7.08 23.85 26.36
C GLY A 161 7.87 23.88 25.05
N ALA A 162 9.14 23.47 25.03
CA ALA A 162 9.83 23.25 23.76
C ALA A 162 9.24 22.01 23.07
N GLU A 163 8.90 22.09 21.79
CA GLU A 163 8.54 20.91 20.99
C GLU A 163 9.76 19.98 20.89
N ILE A 164 9.89 19.09 21.86
CA ILE A 164 10.97 18.12 21.89
C ILE A 164 10.60 17.03 20.88
N SER A 165 11.29 17.02 19.74
CA SER A 165 11.16 16.07 18.62
C SER A 165 11.17 14.57 19.00
N THR A 166 11.55 14.20 20.22
CA THR A 166 11.42 12.84 20.74
C THR A 166 10.05 12.68 21.40
N VAL A 167 9.04 12.42 20.58
CA VAL A 167 7.67 12.20 21.02
C VAL A 167 7.59 10.85 21.76
N ASN A 168 6.89 10.81 22.88
CA ASN A 168 6.69 9.57 23.65
C ASN A 168 5.99 8.51 22.76
N PRO A 169 6.37 7.20 22.78
CA PRO A 169 5.68 6.19 21.98
C PRO A 169 4.15 6.19 22.09
N GLU A 170 3.58 6.47 23.27
CA GLU A 170 2.11 6.57 23.43
C GLU A 170 1.49 7.82 22.76
N GLN A 171 2.26 8.89 22.56
CA GLN A 171 1.80 10.07 21.82
C GLN A 171 1.95 9.86 20.31
N TYR A 172 3.02 9.17 19.89
CA TYR A 172 3.23 8.80 18.49
C TYR A 172 2.09 7.89 17.99
N SER A 173 1.73 6.87 18.77
CA SER A 173 0.64 5.95 18.46
C SER A 173 -0.72 6.63 18.30
N LYS A 174 -1.03 7.62 19.14
CA LYS A 174 -2.27 8.40 19.03
C LYS A 174 -2.32 9.22 17.76
N ARG A 175 -1.25 9.98 17.47
CA ARG A 175 -1.15 10.79 16.25
C ARG A 175 -1.27 9.93 15.00
N PHE A 176 -0.63 8.77 15.00
CA PHE A 176 -0.71 7.82 13.89
C PHE A 176 -2.16 7.33 13.67
N ASN A 177 -2.85 6.87 14.71
CA ASN A 177 -4.25 6.44 14.60
C ASN A 177 -5.20 7.57 14.18
N GLU A 178 -5.01 8.78 14.70
CA GLU A 178 -5.80 9.96 14.33
C GLU A 178 -5.60 10.32 12.85
N PHE A 179 -4.35 10.32 12.38
CA PHE A 179 -4.04 10.56 10.98
C PHE A 179 -4.72 9.52 10.08
N MET A 180 -4.58 8.24 10.42
CA MET A 180 -5.19 7.15 9.64
C MET A 180 -6.72 7.23 9.61
N SER A 181 -7.34 7.57 10.73
CA SER A 181 -8.80 7.76 10.81
C SER A 181 -9.32 8.89 9.93
N ASN A 182 -8.49 9.93 9.69
CA ASN A 182 -8.86 11.09 8.88
C ASN A 182 -8.69 10.88 7.36
N ILE A 183 -7.80 9.98 6.94
CA ILE A 183 -7.54 9.71 5.52
C ILE A 183 -8.41 8.58 4.95
N LEU A 184 -8.83 7.62 5.79
CA LEU A 184 -9.84 6.64 5.41
C LEU A 184 -11.22 7.30 5.45
N THR A 185 -11.91 7.34 4.31
CA THR A 185 -13.27 7.88 4.19
C THR A 185 -14.25 6.75 3.98
#